data_AF-A0A2V7SWW7-F1
#
_entry.id   AF-A0A2V7SWW7-F1
#
_cell.length_a   1.000
_cell.length_b   1.000
_cell.length_c   1.000
_cell.angle_alpha   90.00
_cell.angle_beta   90.00
_cell.angle_gamma   90.00
#
_symmetry.space_group_name_H-M   'P 1'
#
loop_
_entity.id
_entity.type
_entity.pdbx_description
1 polymer ?
#
loop_
_entity_poly.entity_id
_entity_poly.type
_entity_poly.pdbx_seq_one_letter_code
_entity_poly.pdbx_strand_id
1 'polypeptide(L)'
;MPTRSITLAGRSWQVMPSGRVTQYDRDEFALLFISGTGADREIRVTRYSPHGTRWREQSLVEMTDDEVARLFELSQPSDTSPEAGYVS
;
A
#
# COMPACT_ATOMS: atom_id res chain seq x y z
N MET A 1 10.51 -8.34 1.09
CA MET A 1 9.52 -7.24 1.14
C MET A 1 9.29 -6.88 2.59
N PRO A 2 9.75 -5.71 3.05
CA PRO A 2 9.43 -5.23 4.38
C PRO A 2 7.92 -5.02 4.47
N THR A 3 7.33 -5.57 5.51
CA THR A 3 5.94 -5.34 5.88
C THR A 3 5.97 -4.56 7.18
N ARG A 4 5.34 -3.39 7.19
CA ARG A 4 5.16 -2.57 8.39
C ARG A 4 3.74 -2.78 8.93
N SER A 5 3.58 -2.83 10.24
CA SER A 5 2.26 -2.82 10.88
C SER A 5 1.99 -1.43 11.48
N ILE A 6 0.79 -0.89 11.26
CA ILE A 6 0.35 0.41 11.82
C ILE A 6 -1.15 0.34 12.18
N THR A 7 -1.55 1.09 13.21
CA THR A 7 -2.97 1.22 13.57
C THR A 7 -3.54 2.50 12.95
N LEU A 8 -4.52 2.36 12.06
CA LEU A 8 -5.19 3.46 11.36
C LEU A 8 -6.70 3.25 11.41
N ALA A 9 -7.45 4.31 11.68
CA ALA A 9 -8.92 4.27 11.85
C ALA A 9 -9.39 3.16 12.83
N GLY A 10 -8.64 2.93 13.92
CA GLY A 10 -8.96 1.92 14.94
C GLY A 10 -8.71 0.46 14.53
N ARG A 11 -8.11 0.21 13.36
CA ARG A 11 -7.78 -1.13 12.85
C ARG A 11 -6.28 -1.28 12.64
N SER A 12 -5.78 -2.50 12.79
CA SER A 12 -4.39 -2.84 12.44
C SER A 12 -4.27 -3.11 10.95
N TRP A 13 -3.28 -2.47 10.32
CA TRP A 13 -2.99 -2.56 8.89
C TRP A 13 -1.56 -3.02 8.67
N GLN A 14 -1.41 -4.00 7.79
CA GLN A 14 -0.12 -4.33 7.18
C GLN A 14 0.08 -3.46 5.94
N VAL A 15 1.21 -2.76 5.90
CA VAL A 15 1.59 -1.88 4.80
C VAL A 15 2.78 -2.48 4.08
N MET A 16 2.67 -2.62 2.76
CA MET A 16 3.74 -3.17 1.94
C MET A 16 3.71 -2.57 0.52
N PRO A 17 4.86 -2.46 -0.15
CA PRO A 17 4.89 -2.07 -1.55
C PRO A 17 4.33 -3.21 -2.40
N SER A 18 3.53 -2.90 -3.41
CA SER A 18 3.10 -3.86 -4.43
C SER A 18 4.30 -4.29 -5.27
N GLY A 19 4.40 -5.58 -5.55
CA GLY A 19 5.44 -6.14 -6.43
C GLY A 19 5.23 -5.81 -7.92
N ARG A 20 4.06 -5.30 -8.32
CA ARG A 20 3.76 -4.95 -9.73
C ARG A 20 4.33 -3.56 -10.06
N VAL A 21 5.41 -3.57 -10.84
CA VAL A 21 5.95 -2.36 -11.50
C VAL A 21 5.26 -2.23 -12.85
N THR A 22 4.47 -1.18 -13.05
CA THR A 22 4.04 -0.79 -14.40
C THR A 22 5.25 -0.21 -15.13
N GLN A 23 5.55 -0.68 -16.35
CA GLN A 23 6.77 -0.37 -17.11
C GLN A 23 7.02 1.13 -17.40
N TYR A 24 6.07 2.01 -17.09
CA TYR A 24 6.05 3.41 -17.55
C TYR A 24 6.44 4.45 -16.49
N ASP A 25 6.49 4.10 -15.21
CA ASP A 25 6.89 5.05 -14.14
C ASP A 25 8.01 4.44 -13.30
N ARG A 26 9.24 4.91 -13.51
CA ARG A 26 10.44 4.35 -12.87
C ARG A 26 10.52 4.61 -11.37
N ASP A 27 9.73 5.57 -10.87
CA ASP A 27 9.79 6.03 -9.49
C ASP A 27 8.47 5.86 -8.74
N GLU A 28 7.33 5.67 -9.40
CA GLU A 28 6.04 5.43 -8.72
C GLU A 28 5.85 3.94 -8.39
N PHE A 29 5.34 3.65 -7.19
CA PHE A 29 4.91 2.31 -6.84
C PHE A 29 3.60 2.32 -6.04
N ALA A 30 2.84 1.24 -6.16
CA ALA A 30 1.63 1.07 -5.35
C ALA A 30 2.00 0.63 -3.93
N LEU A 31 1.34 1.22 -2.94
CA LEU A 31 1.33 0.79 -1.55
C LEU A 31 0.02 0.08 -1.25
N LEU A 32 0.12 -1.10 -0.64
CA LEU A 32 -1.00 -1.92 -0.22
C LEU A 32 -1.16 -1.80 1.29
N PHE A 33 -2.38 -1.51 1.71
CA PHE A 33 -2.83 -1.58 3.10
C PHE A 33 -3.75 -2.78 3.23
N ILE A 34 -3.39 -3.74 4.08
CA ILE A 34 -4.15 -4.99 4.27
C ILE A 34 -4.58 -5.07 5.73
N SER A 35 -5.88 -5.25 5.98
CA SER A 35 -6.42 -5.48 7.33
C SER A 35 -7.36 -6.68 7.30
N GLY A 36 -7.45 -7.40 8.42
CA GLY A 36 -8.30 -8.58 8.54
C GLY A 36 -7.78 -9.80 7.76
N THR A 37 -8.58 -10.87 7.77
CA THR A 37 -8.29 -12.15 7.12
C THR A 37 -9.59 -12.76 6.60
N GLY A 38 -9.51 -13.70 5.64
CA GLY A 38 -10.69 -14.40 5.12
C GLY A 38 -11.72 -13.46 4.51
N ALA A 39 -12.98 -13.56 4.97
CA ALA A 39 -14.11 -12.76 4.49
C ALA A 39 -14.07 -11.28 4.96
N ASP A 40 -13.34 -10.98 6.04
CA ASP A 40 -13.17 -9.62 6.58
C ASP A 40 -11.89 -8.95 6.06
N ARG A 41 -11.21 -9.57 5.08
CA ARG A 41 -9.97 -9.04 4.50
C ARG A 41 -10.28 -7.82 3.66
N GLU A 42 -9.82 -6.66 4.12
CA GLU A 42 -9.84 -5.42 3.37
C GLU A 42 -8.45 -5.13 2.79
N ILE A 43 -8.42 -4.75 1.52
CA ILE A 43 -7.22 -4.24 0.85
C ILE A 43 -7.51 -2.84 0.36
N ARG A 44 -6.62 -1.91 0.66
CA ARG A 44 -6.63 -0.56 0.08
C ARG A 44 -5.34 -0.32 -0.66
N VAL A 45 -5.43 0.44 -1.75
CA VAL A 45 -4.29 0.73 -2.61
C VAL A 45 -4.15 2.23 -2.81
N THR A 46 -2.92 2.72 -2.75
CA THR A 46 -2.56 4.09 -3.16
C THR A 46 -1.28 4.05 -3.98
N ARG A 47 -1.01 5.10 -4.74
CA ARG A 47 0.26 5.27 -5.45
C ARG A 47 1.16 6.24 -4.68
N TYR A 48 2.45 5.92 -4.63
CA TYR A 48 3.44 6.75 -3.97
C TYR A 48 4.69 6.87 -4.85
N SER A 49 5.16 8.11 -4.99
CA SER A 49 6.40 8.46 -5.67
C SER A 49 7.37 9.05 -4.65
N PRO A 50 8.46 8.34 -4.27
CA PRO A 50 9.46 8.88 -3.38
C PRO A 50 10.23 10.01 -4.07
N HIS A 51 10.45 11.10 -3.36
CA HIS A 51 11.35 12.15 -3.80
C HIS A 51 12.80 11.76 -3.48
N GLY A 52 13.59 11.40 -4.50
CA GLY A 52 15.06 11.52 -4.47
C GLY A 52 15.90 10.30 -4.07
N THR A 53 15.35 9.15 -3.71
CA THR A 53 16.19 7.99 -3.31
C THR A 53 15.77 6.67 -3.94
N ARG A 54 16.77 5.97 -4.48
CA ARG A 54 16.74 4.59 -4.99
C ARG A 54 16.21 3.66 -3.89
N TRP A 55 15.34 2.70 -4.24
CA TRP A 55 14.81 1.58 -3.42
C TRP A 55 13.51 1.86 -2.64
N ARG A 56 12.39 1.41 -3.22
CA ARG A 56 11.00 1.49 -2.72
C ARG A 56 10.83 0.96 -1.29
N GLU A 57 11.53 -0.14 -1.00
CA GLU A 57 11.51 -0.81 0.30
C GLU A 57 12.14 0.07 1.39
N GLN A 58 13.21 0.80 1.05
CA GLN A 58 13.86 1.75 1.96
C GLN A 58 12.96 2.97 2.19
N SER A 59 12.34 3.51 1.14
CA SER A 59 11.39 4.61 1.27
C SER A 59 10.22 4.28 2.20
N LEU A 60 9.68 3.06 2.18
CA LEU A 60 8.62 2.66 3.11
C LEU A 60 9.12 2.56 4.56
N VAL A 61 10.36 2.10 4.77
CA VAL A 61 10.96 2.01 6.11
C VAL A 61 11.25 3.39 6.70
N GLU A 62 11.62 4.35 5.84
CA GLU A 62 11.94 5.72 6.24
C GLU A 62 10.69 6.61 6.43
N MET A 63 9.52 6.18 5.93
CA MET A 63 8.26 6.91 6.13
C MET A 63 7.90 7.02 7.61
N THR A 64 7.47 8.22 8.00
CA THR A 64 6.84 8.47 9.29
C THR A 64 5.42 7.90 9.34
N ASP A 65 4.90 7.67 10.54
CA ASP A 65 3.51 7.22 10.76
C ASP A 65 2.50 8.19 10.14
N ASP A 66 2.74 9.49 10.24
CA ASP A 66 1.90 10.55 9.64
C ASP A 66 1.86 10.48 8.11
N GLU A 67 3.00 10.22 7.45
CA GLU A 67 3.04 10.03 6.00
C GLU A 67 2.26 8.80 5.57
N VAL A 68 2.40 7.69 6.30
CA VAL A 68 1.63 6.46 6.05
C VAL A 68 0.13 6.70 6.28
N ALA A 69 -0.25 7.45 7.31
CA ALA A 69 -1.64 7.82 7.59
C ALA A 69 -2.24 8.67 6.47
N ARG A 70 -1.50 9.68 5.99
CA ARG A 70 -1.92 10.50 4.85
C ARG A 70 -2.11 9.68 3.58
N LEU A 71 -1.19 8.75 3.31
CA LEU A 71 -1.29 7.84 2.17
C LEU A 71 -2.49 6.89 2.29
N PHE A 72 -2.83 6.47 3.51
CA PHE A 72 -4.03 5.69 3.79
C PHE A 72 -5.31 6.47 3.52
N GLU A 73 -5.39 7.74 3.89
CA GLU A 73 -6.57 8.59 3.59
C GLU A 73 -6.80 8.74 2.08
N LEU A 74 -5.72 8.75 1.28
CA LEU A 74 -5.78 8.80 -0.17
C LEU A 74 -6.07 7.44 -0.83
N SER A 75 -5.89 6.34 -0.08
CA SER A 75 -6.03 4.99 -0.60
C SER A 75 -7.48 4.63 -0.94
N GLN A 76 -7.67 3.88 -2.02
CA GLN A 76 -8.97 3.40 -2.49
C GLN A 76 -9.16 1.92 -2.15
N PRO A 77 -10.39 1.46 -1.84
CA PRO A 77 -10.68 0.04 -1.66
C PRO A 77 -10.36 -0.75 -2.94
N SER A 78 -9.63 -1.85 -2.80
CA SER A 78 -9.22 -2.68 -3.95
C SER A 78 -10.40 -3.32 -4.67
N ASP A 79 -11.56 -3.47 -4.01
CA ASP A 79 -12.82 -3.95 -4.59
C ASP A 79 -13.36 -3.07 -5.72
N THR A 80 -12.92 -1.80 -5.80
CA THR A 80 -13.27 -0.88 -6.90
C THR A 80 -12.27 -0.89 -8.06
N SER A 81 -11.21 -1.69 -7.98
CA SER A 81 -10.26 -1.90 -9.08
C SER A 81 -10.61 -3.17 -9.86
N PRO A 82 -10.74 -3.11 -11.20
CA PRO A 82 -11.08 -4.26 -12.05
C PRO A 82 -10.05 -5.41 -12.02
N GLU A 83 -8.97 -5.29 -11.25
CA GLU A 83 -7.97 -6.35 -11.04
C GLU A 83 -8.31 -7.33 -9.91
N ALA A 84 -9.35 -7.08 -9.09
CA ALA A 84 -9.77 -7.98 -8.00
C ALA A 84 -10.66 -9.17 -8.46
N GLY A 85 -10.97 -9.26 -9.76
CA GLY A 85 -11.91 -10.23 -10.34
C GLY A 85 -11.35 -11.61 -10.69
N TYR A 86 -10.25 -12.07 -10.09
CA TYR A 86 -9.76 -13.44 -10.29
C TYR A 86 -9.44 -14.14 -8.98
N VAL A 87 -10.50 -14.67 -8.36
CA VAL A 87 -10.46 -15.95 -7.66
C VAL A 87 -11.85 -16.57 -7.80
N SER A 88 -12.01 -17.40 -8.83
CA SER A 88 -13.00 -18.47 -8.87
C SER A 88 -12.40 -19.73 -8.28
#